data_AF-A0AAE9HZQ3-F1
#
_entry.id   AF-A0AAE9HZQ3-F1
#
_cell.length_a   1.000
_cell.length_b   1.000
_cell.length_c   1.000
_cell.angle_alpha   90.00
_cell.angle_beta   90.00
_cell.angle_gamma   90.00
#
_symmetry.space_group_name_H-M   'P 1'
#
loop_
_entity.id
_entity.type
_entity.pdbx_description
1 polymer ?
#
loop_
_entity_poly.entity_id
_entity_poly.type
_entity_poly.pdbx_seq_one_letter_code
_entity_poly.pdbx_strand_id
1 'polypeptide(L)'
;MAVAISGCAVAPTSRIFVSPESVNYTEDYIHRYSILRISGERYGVGGGQVRPFSRGGAGSGDCCVWLPGIGQSIKVEWKVGEFHDLRPHWKTFSKDVVIIGEAPSKANAEGYLIIRFFEGHEIEAEFVQREKFHPANPRTDAAFSGKRLMRRKGE
;
A
#
# COMPACT_ATOMS: atom_id res chain seq x y z
N MET A 1 36.74 -29.84 19.04
CA MET A 1 35.93 -29.30 17.92
C MET A 1 34.87 -28.40 18.52
N ALA A 2 34.94 -27.09 18.30
CA ALA A 2 33.93 -26.15 18.75
C ALA A 2 32.95 -25.89 17.60
N VAL A 3 31.70 -26.28 17.78
CA VAL A 3 30.61 -25.97 16.85
C VAL A 3 30.13 -24.57 17.19
N ALA A 4 30.51 -23.59 16.36
CA ALA A 4 29.97 -22.25 16.43
C ALA A 4 28.56 -22.27 15.80
N ILE A 5 27.53 -22.25 16.64
CA ILE A 5 26.15 -22.03 16.21
C ILE A 5 26.01 -20.51 16.04
N SER A 6 26.20 -20.02 14.81
CA SER A 6 25.82 -18.66 14.46
C SER A 6 24.30 -18.57 14.43
N GLY A 7 23.70 -18.14 15.54
CA GLY A 7 22.29 -17.78 15.58
C GLY A 7 22.09 -16.53 14.73
N CYS A 8 21.38 -16.63 13.60
CA CYS A 8 20.79 -15.48 12.96
C CYS A 8 19.81 -14.86 13.96
N ALA A 9 20.18 -13.72 14.55
CA ALA A 9 19.24 -12.90 15.30
C ALA A 9 18.15 -12.47 14.31
N VAL A 10 16.97 -13.09 14.40
CA VAL A 10 15.77 -12.61 13.72
C VAL A 10 15.48 -11.24 14.34
N ALA A 11 15.75 -10.17 13.59
CA ALA A 11 15.40 -8.83 14.02
C ALA A 11 13.92 -8.83 14.45
N PRO A 12 13.56 -8.24 15.60
CA PRO A 12 12.16 -8.17 16.01
C PRO A 12 11.36 -7.58 14.86
N THR A 13 10.27 -8.25 14.47
CA THR A 13 9.38 -7.81 13.40
C THR A 13 8.88 -6.42 13.77
N SER A 14 9.51 -5.38 13.20
CA SER A 14 9.13 -4.01 13.47
C SER A 14 7.69 -3.82 13.02
N ARG A 15 6.88 -3.13 13.83
CA ARG A 15 5.54 -2.71 13.41
C ARG A 15 5.64 -1.25 12.97
N ILE A 16 4.79 -0.89 12.02
CA ILE A 16 4.64 0.48 11.54
C ILE A 16 3.20 0.92 11.80
N PHE A 17 3.02 2.17 12.21
CA PHE A 17 1.70 2.77 12.37
C PHE A 17 1.39 3.60 11.14
N VAL A 18 0.36 3.22 10.39
CA VAL A 18 0.13 3.80 9.07
C VAL A 18 -1.27 4.32 8.87
N SER A 19 -1.35 5.42 8.12
CA SER A 19 -2.51 5.79 7.33
C SER A 19 -2.30 5.26 5.91
N PRO A 20 -3.18 4.41 5.37
CA PRO A 20 -3.13 4.04 3.96
C PRO A 20 -3.39 5.25 3.07
N GLU A 21 -2.69 5.30 1.95
CA GLU A 21 -2.98 6.19 0.83
C GLU A 21 -3.04 5.33 -0.44
N SER A 22 -3.66 5.84 -1.51
CA SER A 22 -3.75 5.05 -2.74
C SER A 22 -3.56 5.86 -4.01
N VAL A 23 -2.90 5.23 -4.98
CA VAL A 23 -2.66 5.77 -6.31
C VAL A 23 -2.94 4.69 -7.34
N ASN A 24 -3.60 5.08 -8.41
CA ASN A 24 -4.01 4.21 -9.49
C ASN A 24 -3.36 4.66 -10.80
N TYR A 25 -2.55 3.79 -11.37
CA TYR A 25 -1.89 3.92 -12.66
C TYR A 25 -2.61 3.14 -13.77
N THR A 26 -3.87 2.78 -13.53
CA THR A 26 -4.77 2.14 -14.50
C THR A 26 -5.96 3.04 -14.81
N GLU A 27 -6.77 2.64 -15.78
CA GLU A 27 -8.06 3.29 -16.07
C GLU A 27 -9.25 2.67 -15.34
N ASP A 28 -9.02 1.69 -14.47
CA ASP A 28 -10.06 1.10 -13.64
C ASP A 28 -10.52 2.08 -12.55
N TYR A 29 -11.81 2.02 -12.20
CA TYR A 29 -12.31 2.69 -11.00
C TYR A 29 -12.32 1.70 -9.83
N ILE A 30 -11.48 1.96 -8.82
CA ILE A 30 -11.39 1.10 -7.63
C ILE A 30 -12.30 1.69 -6.56
N HIS A 31 -13.44 1.04 -6.39
CA HIS A 31 -14.48 1.46 -5.44
C HIS A 31 -13.98 1.40 -4.00
N ARG A 32 -13.31 0.30 -3.64
CA ARG A 32 -12.77 0.05 -2.30
C ARG A 32 -11.62 -0.94 -2.35
N TYR A 33 -10.66 -0.76 -1.45
CA TYR A 33 -9.67 -1.77 -1.10
C TYR A 33 -9.62 -1.97 0.42
N SER A 34 -9.07 -3.11 0.84
CA SER A 34 -8.91 -3.49 2.24
C SER A 34 -7.57 -4.17 2.43
N ILE A 35 -6.89 -3.83 3.53
CA ILE A 35 -5.63 -4.44 3.92
C ILE A 35 -5.93 -5.57 4.91
N LEU A 36 -5.44 -6.75 4.57
CA LEU A 36 -5.68 -8.01 5.25
C LEU A 36 -4.35 -8.60 5.71
N ARG A 37 -4.42 -9.43 6.75
CA ARG A 37 -3.39 -10.40 7.07
C ARG A 37 -3.29 -11.38 5.90
N ILE A 38 -2.13 -12.05 5.76
CA ILE A 38 -1.96 -13.13 4.78
C ILE A 38 -3.00 -14.26 4.98
N SER A 39 -3.41 -14.50 6.23
CA SER A 39 -4.50 -15.42 6.57
C SER A 39 -5.88 -15.02 6.03
N GLY A 40 -6.04 -13.79 5.52
CA GLY A 40 -7.30 -13.23 5.03
C GLY A 40 -8.10 -12.43 6.06
N GLU A 41 -7.69 -12.42 7.34
CA GLU A 41 -8.33 -11.59 8.37
C GLU A 41 -8.09 -10.11 8.11
N ARG A 42 -9.11 -9.27 8.34
CA ARG A 42 -9.01 -7.82 8.16
C ARG A 42 -8.15 -7.17 9.25
N TYR A 43 -7.26 -6.27 8.85
CA TYR A 43 -6.68 -5.30 9.80
C TYR A 43 -7.67 -4.20 10.19
N GLY A 44 -8.81 -4.10 9.50
CA GLY A 44 -9.81 -3.05 9.73
C GLY A 44 -9.45 -1.71 9.08
N VAL A 45 -8.52 -1.72 8.12
CA VAL A 45 -8.05 -0.53 7.40
C VAL A 45 -8.10 -0.74 5.88
N GLY A 46 -8.14 0.33 5.12
CA GLY A 46 -8.15 0.30 3.66
C GLY A 46 -8.38 1.69 3.08
N GLY A 47 -9.09 1.75 1.98
CA GLY A 47 -9.47 3.00 1.34
C GLY A 47 -10.43 2.78 0.19
N GLY A 48 -10.70 3.82 -0.59
CA GLY A 48 -11.62 3.71 -1.71
C GLY A 48 -11.68 4.94 -2.58
N GLN A 49 -12.64 4.91 -3.52
CA GLN A 49 -12.82 5.95 -4.53
C GLN A 49 -11.53 6.28 -5.28
N VAL A 50 -10.69 5.28 -5.54
CA VAL A 50 -9.42 5.47 -6.25
C VAL A 50 -9.75 5.65 -7.73
N ARG A 51 -9.58 6.88 -8.19
CA ARG A 51 -10.01 7.30 -9.53
C ARG A 51 -9.12 6.68 -10.61
N PRO A 52 -9.62 6.50 -11.84
CA PRO A 52 -8.78 6.25 -13.01
C PRO A 52 -7.64 7.25 -13.10
N PHE A 53 -6.49 6.83 -13.63
CA PHE A 53 -5.33 7.67 -13.82
C PHE A 53 -5.68 8.94 -14.62
N SER A 54 -6.44 8.79 -15.72
CA SER A 54 -6.97 9.91 -16.52
C SER A 54 -7.74 10.96 -15.70
N ARG A 55 -8.34 10.55 -14.58
CA ARG A 55 -9.16 11.37 -13.64
C ARG A 55 -8.45 11.73 -12.33
N GLY A 56 -7.12 11.60 -12.30
CA GLY A 56 -6.26 12.07 -11.21
C GLY A 56 -5.59 10.96 -10.40
N GLY A 57 -6.04 9.71 -10.52
CA GLY A 57 -5.34 8.52 -9.97
C GLY A 57 -5.33 8.37 -8.46
N ALA A 58 -5.51 9.42 -7.65
CA ALA A 58 -5.49 9.31 -6.20
C ALA A 58 -6.84 8.83 -5.62
N GLY A 59 -6.78 8.14 -4.49
CA GLY A 59 -7.93 7.75 -3.68
C GLY A 59 -7.65 7.94 -2.19
N SER A 60 -8.71 8.09 -1.39
CA SER A 60 -8.59 8.30 0.05
C SER A 60 -8.39 6.98 0.79
N GLY A 61 -7.62 7.03 1.88
CA GLY A 61 -7.52 5.94 2.86
C GLY A 61 -8.28 6.22 4.15
N ASP A 62 -8.61 5.14 4.85
CA ASP A 62 -9.12 5.17 6.22
C ASP A 62 -7.94 5.16 7.20
N CYS A 63 -7.89 6.10 8.13
CA CYS A 63 -6.92 6.04 9.24
C CYS A 63 -7.40 5.05 10.31
N CYS A 64 -6.54 4.34 11.05
CA CYS A 64 -5.09 4.10 10.96
C CYS A 64 -4.87 2.74 11.65
N VAL A 65 -3.76 2.04 11.38
CA VAL A 65 -3.50 0.76 12.05
C VAL A 65 -2.01 0.42 12.18
N TRP A 66 -1.72 -0.46 13.13
CA TRP A 66 -0.43 -1.13 13.25
C TRP A 66 -0.31 -2.31 12.28
N LEU A 67 0.54 -2.16 11.28
CA LEU A 67 0.86 -3.22 10.32
C LEU A 67 2.22 -3.87 10.63
N PRO A 68 2.50 -5.05 10.02
CA PRO A 68 3.86 -5.55 9.89
C PRO A 68 4.76 -4.51 9.21
N GLY A 69 6.04 -4.49 9.55
CA GLY A 69 7.00 -3.54 9.02
C GLY A 69 7.54 -3.90 7.63
N ILE A 70 8.55 -3.14 7.20
CA ILE A 70 9.24 -3.33 5.92
C ILE A 70 9.75 -4.77 5.77
N GLY A 71 9.61 -5.33 4.58
CA GLY A 71 10.02 -6.69 4.24
C GLY A 71 9.02 -7.76 4.65
N GLN A 72 7.97 -7.42 5.39
CA GLN A 72 6.88 -8.32 5.74
C GLN A 72 5.76 -8.24 4.69
N SER A 73 4.99 -9.33 4.57
CA SER A 73 3.90 -9.40 3.58
C SER A 73 2.54 -9.07 4.20
N ILE A 74 1.70 -8.41 3.41
CA ILE A 74 0.27 -8.19 3.67
C ILE A 74 -0.52 -8.67 2.44
N LYS A 75 -1.82 -8.89 2.61
CA LYS A 75 -2.74 -9.12 1.49
C LYS A 75 -3.57 -7.86 1.27
N VAL A 76 -3.72 -7.45 0.02
CA VAL A 76 -4.63 -6.37 -0.37
C VAL A 76 -5.73 -6.97 -1.21
N GLU A 77 -6.98 -6.73 -0.82
CA GLU A 77 -8.17 -7.03 -1.62
C GLU A 77 -8.76 -5.72 -2.15
N TRP A 78 -9.15 -5.66 -3.42
CA TRP A 78 -9.79 -4.48 -3.99
C TRP A 78 -10.90 -4.84 -4.97
N LYS A 79 -11.80 -3.87 -5.17
CA LYS A 79 -13.01 -4.03 -5.97
C LYS A 79 -13.03 -3.02 -7.11
N VAL A 80 -13.15 -3.53 -8.33
CA VAL A 80 -13.19 -2.75 -9.57
C VAL A 80 -14.57 -2.84 -10.21
N GLY A 81 -15.04 -1.75 -10.75
CA GLY A 81 -16.24 -1.66 -11.58
C GLY A 81 -16.29 -0.31 -12.28
N GLU A 82 -17.32 -0.06 -13.07
CA GLU A 82 -17.57 1.29 -13.59
C GLU A 82 -17.96 2.25 -12.45
N PHE A 83 -17.82 3.55 -12.70
CA PHE A 83 -18.12 4.58 -11.70
C PHE A 83 -19.57 4.50 -11.18
N HIS A 84 -20.52 4.10 -12.03
CA HIS A 84 -21.94 3.99 -11.70
C HIS A 84 -22.40 2.57 -11.39
N ASP A 85 -21.50 1.60 -11.36
CA ASP A 85 -21.87 0.21 -11.12
C ASP A 85 -22.37 -0.01 -9.69
N LEU A 86 -23.44 -0.79 -9.58
CA LEU A 86 -23.88 -1.33 -8.30
C LEU A 86 -22.92 -2.42 -7.81
N ARG A 87 -22.81 -2.56 -6.48
CA ARG A 87 -21.90 -3.53 -5.82
C ARG A 87 -21.89 -4.95 -6.39
N PRO A 88 -23.03 -5.56 -6.80
CA PRO A 88 -23.04 -6.91 -7.33
C PRO A 88 -22.24 -7.08 -8.64
N HIS A 89 -21.96 -5.99 -9.34
CA HIS A 89 -21.21 -6.00 -10.60
C HIS A 89 -19.70 -5.77 -10.39
N TRP A 90 -19.28 -5.45 -9.16
CA TRP A 90 -17.87 -5.20 -8.90
C TRP A 90 -17.09 -6.51 -8.90
N LYS A 91 -16.01 -6.54 -9.68
CA LYS A 91 -15.04 -7.63 -9.66
C LYS A 91 -14.11 -7.46 -8.47
N THR A 92 -13.86 -8.55 -7.74
CA THR A 92 -12.96 -8.55 -6.58
C THR A 92 -11.64 -9.19 -6.99
N PHE A 93 -10.54 -8.51 -6.66
CA PHE A 93 -9.18 -8.97 -6.85
C PHE A 93 -8.47 -8.99 -5.51
N SER A 94 -7.45 -9.83 -5.39
CA SER A 94 -6.57 -9.81 -4.22
C SER A 94 -5.15 -10.20 -4.59
N LYS A 95 -4.19 -9.67 -3.84
CA LYS A 95 -2.78 -9.98 -4.03
C LYS A 95 -2.00 -9.84 -2.73
N ASP A 96 -1.06 -10.76 -2.55
CA ASP A 96 -0.08 -10.68 -1.47
C ASP A 96 1.09 -9.80 -1.93
N VAL A 97 1.48 -8.85 -1.09
CA VAL A 97 2.56 -7.90 -1.39
C VAL A 97 3.48 -7.75 -0.20
N VAL A 98 4.76 -7.57 -0.49
CA VAL A 98 5.76 -7.19 0.50
C VAL A 98 5.70 -5.68 0.70
N ILE A 99 5.68 -5.23 1.95
CA ILE A 99 5.81 -3.81 2.28
C ILE A 99 7.25 -3.39 2.01
N ILE A 100 7.43 -2.53 1.01
CA ILE A 100 8.74 -1.94 0.67
C ILE A 100 8.86 -0.54 1.27
N GLY A 101 10.05 0.05 1.17
CA GLY A 101 10.34 1.40 1.65
C GLY A 101 11.61 1.44 2.48
N GLU A 102 11.83 2.56 3.14
CA GLU A 102 12.97 2.71 4.04
C GLU A 102 12.61 2.18 5.43
N ALA A 103 13.47 1.32 5.98
CA ALA A 103 13.33 0.87 7.35
C ALA A 103 13.40 2.09 8.28
N PRO A 104 12.42 2.28 9.17
CA PRO A 104 12.45 3.41 10.08
C PRO A 104 13.60 3.28 11.07
N SER A 105 14.19 4.42 11.44
CA SER A 105 15.28 4.48 12.43
C SER A 105 14.79 4.24 13.87
N LYS A 106 13.49 4.41 14.11
CA LYS A 106 12.82 4.19 15.39
C LYS A 106 11.91 2.96 15.32
N ALA A 107 11.86 2.21 16.41
CA ALA A 107 10.79 1.24 16.60
C ALA A 107 9.44 1.98 16.53
N ASN A 108 8.43 1.34 15.93
CA ASN A 108 7.06 1.84 15.91
C ASN A 108 6.87 3.17 15.15
N ALA A 109 7.60 3.36 14.04
CA ALA A 109 7.48 4.59 13.26
C ALA A 109 6.09 4.79 12.65
N GLU A 110 5.73 6.06 12.53
CA GLU A 110 4.47 6.51 11.96
C GLU A 110 4.69 7.01 10.52
N GLY A 111 3.72 6.76 9.67
CA GLY A 111 3.79 7.23 8.29
C GLY A 111 2.58 6.85 7.47
N TYR A 112 2.80 6.79 6.17
CA TYR A 112 1.79 6.44 5.18
C TYR A 112 2.17 5.12 4.53
N LEU A 113 1.17 4.27 4.29
CA LEU A 113 1.33 3.09 3.43
C LEU A 113 0.65 3.40 2.10
N ILE A 114 1.44 3.70 1.09
CA ILE A 114 0.93 3.99 -0.25
C ILE A 114 0.68 2.67 -0.97
N ILE A 115 -0.57 2.41 -1.32
CA ILE A 115 -0.98 1.30 -2.19
C ILE A 115 -1.05 1.80 -3.63
N ARG A 116 -0.19 1.27 -4.50
CA ARG A 116 -0.17 1.62 -5.93
C ARG A 116 -0.80 0.50 -6.74
N PHE A 117 -1.73 0.83 -7.62
CA PHE A 117 -2.37 -0.09 -8.55
C PHE A 117 -1.83 0.12 -9.95
N PHE A 118 -1.52 -0.97 -10.64
CA PHE A 118 -0.93 -0.99 -11.98
C PHE A 118 -1.70 -1.95 -12.89
N GLU A 119 -1.46 -1.81 -14.20
CA GLU A 119 -2.06 -2.63 -15.24
C GLU A 119 -1.84 -4.13 -14.97
N GLY A 120 -2.80 -4.95 -15.38
CA GLY A 120 -2.75 -6.40 -15.16
C GLY A 120 -3.01 -6.83 -13.72
N HIS A 121 -3.66 -5.99 -12.90
CA HIS A 121 -3.96 -6.25 -11.49
C HIS A 121 -2.69 -6.42 -10.64
N GLU A 122 -1.64 -5.69 -11.01
CA GLU A 122 -0.40 -5.58 -10.24
C GLU A 122 -0.54 -4.49 -9.18
N ILE A 123 0.08 -4.71 -8.02
CA ILE A 123 0.08 -3.71 -6.95
C ILE A 123 1.44 -3.63 -6.23
N GLU A 124 1.67 -2.49 -5.56
CA GLU A 124 2.77 -2.27 -4.62
C GLU A 124 2.25 -1.65 -3.32
N ALA A 125 2.97 -1.93 -2.23
CA ALA A 125 2.72 -1.31 -0.94
C ALA A 125 4.04 -0.71 -0.44
N GLU A 126 4.15 0.61 -0.40
CA GLU A 126 5.34 1.31 0.08
C GLU A 126 5.05 2.13 1.32
N PHE A 127 5.86 1.94 2.35
CA PHE A 127 5.82 2.79 3.54
C PHE A 127 6.72 4.02 3.36
N VAL A 128 6.15 5.19 3.63
CA VAL A 128 6.85 6.47 3.67
C VAL A 128 6.65 7.08 5.05
N GLN A 129 7.75 7.34 5.75
CA GLN A 129 7.73 8.01 7.06
C GLN A 129 7.04 9.38 6.94
N ARG A 130 6.27 9.77 7.97
CA ARG A 130 5.43 10.97 7.94
C ARG A 130 6.21 12.23 7.56
N GLU A 131 7.39 12.41 8.13
CA GLU A 131 8.27 13.56 7.88
C GLU A 131 8.87 13.58 6.46
N LYS A 132 8.86 12.45 5.77
CA LYS A 132 9.31 12.32 4.37
C LYS A 132 8.16 12.40 3.37
N PHE A 133 6.91 12.42 3.82
CA PHE A 133 5.75 12.49 2.95
C PHE A 133 5.54 13.93 2.46
N HIS A 134 6.11 14.25 1.31
CA HIS A 134 6.08 15.60 0.74
C HIS A 134 6.18 15.53 -0.79
N PRO A 135 5.54 16.43 -1.56
CA PRO A 135 5.59 16.43 -3.04
C PRO A 135 6.98 16.46 -3.69
N ALA A 136 8.00 16.86 -2.94
CA ALA A 136 9.38 16.88 -3.40
C ALA A 136 10.11 15.53 -3.24
N ASN A 137 9.58 14.63 -2.41
CA ASN A 137 10.10 13.28 -2.27
C ASN A 137 9.58 12.43 -3.44
N PRO A 138 10.45 11.85 -4.29
CA PRO A 138 10.01 11.02 -5.42
C PRO A 138 9.23 9.76 -5.02
N ARG A 139 9.33 9.33 -3.76
CA ARG A 139 8.51 8.23 -3.22
C ARG A 139 7.08 8.67 -2.88
N THR A 140 6.82 9.95 -2.74
CA THR A 140 5.45 10.48 -2.66
C THR A 140 4.95 10.76 -4.07
N ASP A 141 3.91 10.04 -4.46
CA ASP A 141 3.41 10.08 -5.82
C ASP A 141 2.85 11.45 -6.20
N ALA A 142 3.17 11.90 -7.42
CA ALA A 142 2.76 13.20 -7.95
C ALA A 142 1.23 13.38 -7.99
N ALA A 143 0.48 12.27 -8.04
CA ALA A 143 -0.98 12.23 -7.99
C ALA A 143 -1.54 12.93 -6.75
N PHE A 144 -0.86 12.85 -5.60
CA PHE A 144 -1.26 13.55 -4.37
C PHE A 144 -1.16 15.07 -4.49
N SER A 145 -0.41 15.58 -5.47
CA SER A 145 -0.31 17.00 -5.79
C SER A 145 -1.14 17.40 -7.02
N GLY A 146 -2.07 16.54 -7.46
CA GLY A 146 -2.90 16.77 -8.65
C GLY A 146 -2.14 16.65 -9.98
N LYS A 147 -0.87 16.22 -9.95
CA LYS A 147 -0.06 16.01 -11.16
C LYS A 147 -0.26 14.58 -11.66
N ARG A 148 -0.38 14.43 -12.98
CA ARG A 148 -0.50 13.13 -13.63
C ARG A 148 0.87 12.73 -14.20
N LEU A 149 1.59 11.91 -13.46
CA LEU A 149 2.86 11.34 -13.88
C LEU A 149 2.78 9.83 -13.74
N MET A 150 2.85 9.11 -14.86
CA MET A 150 2.80 7.65 -14.88
C MET A 150 4.04 7.08 -14.17
N ARG A 151 3.87 6.02 -13.38
CA ARG A 151 4.97 5.23 -12.82
C ARG A 151 4.92 3.80 -13.31
N ARG A 152 6.07 3.16 -13.31
CA ARG A 152 6.18 1.71 -13.45
C ARG A 152 6.40 1.10 -12.07
N LYS A 153 5.93 -0.14 -11.94
CA LYS A 153 6.21 -0.97 -10.77
C LYS A 153 7.74 -1.09 -10.58
N GLY A 154 8.23 -0.80 -9.38
CA GLY A 154 9.63 -0.93 -8.98
C GLY A 154 10.51 0.30 -9.18
N GLU A 155 9.96 1.43 -9.65
CA GLU A 155 10.65 2.74 -9.71
C GLU A 155 10.79 3.40 -8.34
#